data_AF-A0A409V8Y6-F1
#
_entry.id   AF-A0A409V8Y6-F1
#
_cell.length_a   1.000
_cell.length_b   1.000
_cell.length_c   1.000
_cell.angle_alpha   90.00
_cell.angle_beta   90.00
_cell.angle_gamma   90.00
#
_symmetry.space_group_name_H-M   'P 1'
#
loop_
_entity.id
_entity.type
_entity.pdbx_description
1 polymer ?
#
loop_
_entity_poly.entity_id
_entity_poly.type
_entity_poly.pdbx_seq_one_letter_code
_entity_poly.pdbx_strand_id
1 'polypeptide(L)'
;MSNEVNTDLLKERSTATFDAERLTEFIYKGPEKVKRKRQIQNIVLQDKFLQSFKPTEFYDRDGQYNNAVRRQIYIMDRLEELGFRSETDRLNFRE
;
A
#
# COMPACT_ATOMS: atom_id res chain seq x y z
N MET A 1 -19.13 -0.41 7.37
CA MET A 1 -18.82 0.66 6.41
C MET A 1 -19.55 0.32 5.12
N SER A 2 -20.27 1.26 4.50
CA SER A 2 -20.93 1.02 3.22
C SER A 2 -19.85 0.72 2.18
N ASN A 3 -19.88 -0.48 1.60
CA ASN A 3 -19.03 -0.89 0.46
C ASN A 3 -19.46 -0.21 -0.86
N GLU A 4 -20.15 0.92 -0.76
CA GLU A 4 -20.85 1.53 -1.87
C GLU A 4 -19.95 2.58 -2.50
N VAL A 5 -19.57 2.34 -3.75
CA VAL A 5 -18.76 3.26 -4.54
C VAL A 5 -19.62 4.49 -4.86
N ASN A 6 -19.03 5.69 -4.72
CA ASN A 6 -19.69 6.93 -5.11
C ASN A 6 -20.20 6.82 -6.58
N THR A 7 -21.45 7.22 -6.83
CA THR A 7 -22.12 7.09 -8.13
C THR A 7 -21.40 7.81 -9.26
N ASP A 8 -20.79 8.96 -8.99
CA ASP A 8 -20.03 9.72 -9.98
C ASP A 8 -18.75 8.97 -10.35
N LEU A 9 -18.05 8.40 -9.36
CA LEU A 9 -16.89 7.54 -9.62
C LEU A 9 -17.27 6.28 -10.39
N LEU A 10 -18.44 5.70 -10.11
CA LEU A 10 -18.94 4.54 -10.85
C LEU A 10 -19.20 4.91 -12.32
N LYS A 11 -19.83 6.06 -12.56
CA LYS A 11 -20.10 6.58 -13.90
C LYS A 11 -18.80 6.78 -14.68
N GLU A 12 -17.79 7.44 -14.10
CA GLU A 12 -16.50 7.66 -14.75
C GLU A 12 -15.72 6.36 -15.00
N ARG A 13 -15.82 5.36 -14.10
CA ARG A 13 -15.21 4.04 -14.34
C ARG A 13 -15.89 3.28 -15.47
N SER A 14 -17.20 3.48 -15.67
CA SER A 14 -17.97 2.77 -16.70
C SER A 14 -17.71 3.27 -18.12
N THR A 15 -17.23 4.50 -18.28
CA THR A 15 -16.91 5.11 -19.59
C THR A 15 -15.49 4.79 -20.06
N ALA A 16 -14.71 4.04 -19.29
CA ALA A 16 -13.34 3.68 -19.63
C ALA A 16 -13.27 2.87 -20.94
N THR A 17 -12.39 3.28 -21.86
CA THR A 17 -12.19 2.66 -23.18
C THR A 17 -11.07 1.62 -23.21
N PHE A 18 -10.45 1.36 -22.06
CA PHE A 18 -9.34 0.41 -21.92
C PHE A 18 -9.50 -0.41 -20.63
N ASP A 19 -8.82 -1.55 -20.58
CA ASP A 19 -8.76 -2.40 -19.40
C ASP A 19 -7.68 -1.87 -18.44
N ALA A 20 -8.12 -1.34 -17.30
CA ALA A 20 -7.24 -0.80 -16.27
C ALA A 20 -6.34 -1.88 -15.62
N GLU A 21 -6.79 -3.14 -15.57
CA GLU A 21 -5.97 -4.22 -15.04
C GLU A 21 -4.81 -4.51 -15.99
N ARG A 22 -5.08 -4.63 -17.30
CA ARG A 22 -4.02 -4.80 -18.32
C ARG A 22 -3.04 -3.64 -18.33
N LEU A 23 -3.52 -2.41 -18.16
CA LEU A 23 -2.63 -1.25 -18.03
C LEU A 23 -1.74 -1.36 -16.78
N THR A 24 -2.30 -1.83 -15.66
CA THR A 24 -1.55 -2.06 -14.42
C THR A 24 -0.47 -3.13 -14.62
N GLU A 25 -0.81 -4.24 -15.26
CA GLU A 25 0.14 -5.30 -15.61
C GLU A 25 1.25 -4.77 -16.53
N PHE A 26 0.91 -3.92 -17.49
CA PHE A 26 1.89 -3.28 -18.37
C PHE A 26 2.86 -2.39 -17.57
N ILE A 27 2.36 -1.51 -16.69
CA ILE A 27 3.17 -0.60 -15.86
C ILE A 27 4.14 -1.38 -14.96
N TYR A 28 3.63 -2.43 -14.29
CA TYR A 28 4.42 -3.22 -13.34
C TYR A 28 5.17 -4.39 -13.98
N LYS A 29 5.18 -4.48 -15.32
CA LYS A 29 5.93 -5.46 -16.11
C LYS A 29 5.51 -6.92 -15.84
N GLY A 30 4.20 -7.15 -15.75
CA GLY A 30 3.57 -8.47 -15.79
C GLY A 30 2.58 -8.75 -14.64
N PRO A 31 1.65 -9.70 -14.84
CA PRO A 31 0.60 -10.05 -13.88
C PRO A 31 1.16 -10.57 -12.55
N GLU A 32 2.22 -11.38 -12.59
CA GLU A 32 2.83 -11.94 -11.37
C GLU A 32 3.41 -10.86 -10.46
N LYS A 33 3.97 -9.78 -11.03
CA LYS A 33 4.52 -8.66 -10.25
C LYS A 33 3.40 -7.84 -9.60
N VAL A 34 2.31 -7.61 -10.32
CA VAL A 34 1.12 -6.95 -9.77
C VAL A 34 0.53 -7.78 -8.63
N LYS A 35 0.37 -9.09 -8.84
CA LYS A 35 -0.14 -10.02 -7.84
C LYS A 35 0.75 -10.03 -6.58
N ARG A 36 2.07 -10.14 -6.75
CA ARG A 36 3.03 -10.09 -5.63
C ARG A 36 2.97 -8.75 -4.89
N LYS A 37 2.92 -7.63 -5.62
CA LYS A 37 2.78 -6.28 -5.03
C LYS A 37 1.52 -6.18 -4.17
N ARG A 38 0.36 -6.56 -4.73
CA ARG A 38 -0.93 -6.55 -4.01
C ARG A 38 -0.93 -7.45 -2.77
N GLN A 39 -0.30 -8.62 -2.85
CA GLN A 39 -0.15 -9.50 -1.69
C GLN A 39 0.64 -8.83 -0.56
N ILE A 40 1.76 -8.20 -0.88
CA ILE A 40 2.61 -7.50 0.10
C ILE A 40 1.84 -6.30 0.70
N GLN A 41 1.22 -5.48 -0.14
CA GLN A 41 0.41 -4.35 0.32
C GLN A 41 -0.76 -4.79 1.20
N ASN A 42 -1.39 -5.92 0.91
CA ASN A 42 -2.44 -6.47 1.75
C ASN A 42 -1.93 -6.88 3.14
N ILE A 43 -0.71 -7.38 3.27
CA ILE A 43 -0.10 -7.67 4.59
C ILE A 43 0.02 -6.37 5.39
N VAL A 44 0.53 -5.31 4.77
CA VAL A 44 0.68 -3.98 5.39
C VAL A 44 -0.69 -3.41 5.78
N LEU A 45 -1.67 -3.49 4.88
CA LEU A 45 -3.03 -3.00 5.12
C LEU A 45 -3.75 -3.76 6.23
N GLN A 46 -3.37 -5.00 6.55
CA GLN A 46 -3.96 -5.80 7.63
C GLN A 46 -3.19 -5.69 8.96
N ASP A 47 -2.04 -5.02 8.97
CA ASP A 47 -1.19 -4.89 10.15
C ASP A 47 -1.78 -3.87 11.13
N LYS A 48 -2.21 -4.36 12.30
CA LYS A 48 -2.87 -3.54 13.33
C LYS A 48 -1.95 -2.46 13.90
N PHE A 49 -0.64 -2.71 13.97
CA PHE A 49 0.29 -1.71 14.48
C PHE A 49 0.45 -0.58 13.46
N LEU A 50 0.62 -0.91 12.18
CA LEU A 50 0.70 0.08 11.11
C LEU A 50 -0.60 0.87 10.93
N GLN A 51 -1.76 0.26 11.17
CA GLN A 51 -3.06 0.95 11.18
C GLN A 51 -3.23 1.92 12.36
N SER A 52 -2.46 1.75 13.45
CA SER A 52 -2.62 2.58 14.65
C SER A 52 -2.10 4.02 14.50
N PHE A 53 -1.30 4.27 13.46
CA PHE A 53 -0.78 5.59 13.15
C PHE A 53 -1.88 6.47 12.56
N LYS A 54 -2.00 7.69 13.05
CA LYS A 54 -2.91 8.69 12.48
C LYS A 54 -2.34 9.22 11.16
N PRO A 55 -3.17 9.82 10.29
CA PRO A 55 -2.66 10.56 9.15
C PRO A 55 -1.66 11.64 9.60
N THR A 56 -0.62 11.85 8.78
CA THR A 56 0.54 12.71 9.09
C THR A 56 0.12 14.14 9.44
N GLU A 57 -0.98 14.60 8.84
CA GLU A 57 -1.56 15.94 9.00
C GLU A 57 -2.04 16.22 10.43
N PHE A 58 -2.27 15.18 11.24
CA PHE A 58 -2.68 15.30 12.64
C PHE A 58 -1.52 15.33 13.64
N TYR A 59 -0.27 15.30 13.16
CA TYR A 59 0.92 15.40 13.99
C TYR A 59 1.62 16.76 13.78
N ASP A 60 2.14 17.29 14.87
CA ASP A 60 3.13 18.36 14.84
C ASP A 60 4.47 17.84 14.27
N ARG A 61 5.42 18.73 14.01
CA ARG A 61 6.69 18.38 13.36
C ARG A 61 7.45 17.28 14.11
N ASP A 62 7.53 17.38 15.42
CA ASP A 62 8.23 16.41 16.26
C ASP A 62 7.47 15.07 16.31
N GLY A 63 6.14 15.11 16.37
CA GLY A 63 5.30 13.93 16.25
C GLY A 63 5.47 13.21 14.92
N GLN A 64 5.55 13.95 13.80
CA GLN A 64 5.80 13.37 12.48
C GLN A 64 7.14 12.64 12.43
N TYR A 65 8.21 13.28 12.92
CA TYR A 65 9.53 12.66 12.99
C TYR A 65 9.52 11.39 13.86
N ASN A 66 9.02 11.48 15.09
CA ASN A 66 9.01 10.36 16.02
C ASN A 66 8.19 9.18 15.48
N ASN A 67 7.04 9.45 14.87
CA ASN A 67 6.22 8.40 14.28
C ASN A 67 6.83 7.79 13.02
N ALA A 68 7.47 8.60 12.17
CA ALA A 68 8.20 8.10 11.01
C ALA A 68 9.32 7.14 11.43
N VAL A 69 10.10 7.50 12.46
CA VAL A 69 11.16 6.64 13.00
C VAL A 69 10.57 5.34 13.58
N ARG A 70 9.53 5.43 14.42
CA ARG A 70 8.88 4.24 15.01
C ARG A 70 8.31 3.31 13.93
N ARG A 71 7.63 3.87 12.92
CA ARG A 71 7.09 3.12 11.78
C ARG A 71 8.21 2.43 11.01
N GLN A 72 9.31 3.14 10.75
CA GLN A 72 10.43 2.60 9.98
C GLN A 72 11.13 1.45 10.70
N ILE A 73 11.37 1.56 12.01
CA ILE A 73 11.95 0.47 12.82
C ILE A 73 11.06 -0.77 12.76
N TYR A 74 9.76 -0.61 13.01
CA TYR A 74 8.81 -1.72 12.94
C TYR A 74 8.77 -2.39 11.57
N ILE A 75 8.78 -1.58 10.49
CA ILE A 75 8.84 -2.11 9.13
C ILE A 75 10.11 -2.94 8.91
N MET A 76 11.27 -2.47 9.40
CA MET A 76 12.53 -3.20 9.25
C MET A 76 12.47 -4.56 9.96
N ASP A 77 12.02 -4.60 11.21
CA ASP A 77 11.85 -5.84 11.96
C ASP A 77 10.90 -6.79 11.21
N ARG A 78 9.78 -6.26 10.70
CA ARG A 78 8.78 -7.06 10.01
C ARG A 78 9.26 -7.61 8.67
N LEU A 79 10.06 -6.84 7.93
CA LEU A 79 10.70 -7.27 6.68
C LEU A 79 11.68 -8.43 6.92
N GLU A 80 12.42 -8.39 8.04
CA GLU A 80 13.32 -9.46 8.44
C GLU A 80 12.53 -10.73 8.83
N GLU A 81 11.48 -10.60 9.65
CA GLU A 81 10.61 -11.70 10.05
C GLU A 81 9.93 -12.41 8.87
N LEU A 82 9.48 -11.64 7.87
CA LEU A 82 8.83 -12.16 6.66
C LEU A 82 9.84 -12.67 5.62
N GLY A 83 11.14 -12.49 5.86
CA GLY A 83 12.21 -12.97 4.98
C GLY A 83 12.26 -12.26 3.63
N PHE A 84 11.77 -11.03 3.51
CA PHE A 84 11.79 -10.27 2.26
C PHE A 84 13.20 -9.76 1.95
N ARG A 85 13.87 -10.46 1.04
CA ARG A 85 15.26 -10.16 0.61
C ARG A 85 15.34 -9.36 -0.69
N SER A 86 14.34 -9.48 -1.56
CA SER A 86 14.30 -8.74 -2.82
C SER A 86 14.03 -7.26 -2.54
N GLU A 87 14.82 -6.37 -3.15
CA GLU A 87 14.62 -4.93 -3.03
C GLU A 87 13.22 -4.51 -3.48
N THR A 88 12.67 -5.16 -4.52
CA THR A 88 11.32 -4.90 -5.00
C THR A 88 10.25 -5.24 -3.96
N ASP A 89 10.41 -6.33 -3.23
CA ASP A 89 9.46 -6.74 -2.18
C ASP A 89 9.53 -5.78 -0.98
N ARG A 90 10.74 -5.32 -0.62
CA ARG A 90 10.95 -4.33 0.44
C ARG A 90 10.30 -2.98 0.09
N LEU A 91 10.44 -2.53 -1.16
CA LEU A 91 9.80 -1.31 -1.63
C LEU A 91 8.27 -1.43 -1.59
N ASN A 92 7.72 -2.54 -2.09
CA ASN A 92 6.27 -2.80 -2.07
C ASN A 92 5.66 -2.87 -0.66
N PHE A 93 6.47 -3.12 0.37
CA PHE A 93 6.01 -3.13 1.77
C PHE A 93 5.97 -1.74 2.40
N ARG A 94 6.71 -0.77 1.85
CA ARG A 94 6.76 0.61 2.37
C ARG A 94 5.66 1.49 1.79
N GLU A 95 5.25 1.19 0.56
CA GLU A 95 4.12 1.80 -0.15
C GLU A 95 2.77 1.38 0.44
#